data_AF-A0A957V0U5-F1
#
_entry.id   AF-A0A957V0U5-F1
#
_cell.length_a   1.000
_cell.length_b   1.000
_cell.length_c   1.000
_cell.angle_alpha   90.00
_cell.angle_beta   90.00
_cell.angle_gamma   90.00
#
_symmetry.space_group_name_H-M   'P 1'
#
loop_
_entity.id
_entity.type
_entity.pdbx_description
1 polymer ?
#
loop_
_entity_poly.entity_id
_entity_poly.type
_entity_poly.pdbx_seq_one_letter_code
_entity_poly.pdbx_strand_id
1 'polypeptide(L)'
;MMKKQLIVRTPEQIGDLLALDRPQGCDLCHPGVTKVALRNLEILCQWWLSPELQERWKVGTVIQGNQSTVDDSDVPLPNMDALFKVQFNASGTQYPIFLVINQHHPEKKYPHYQLQVPTGDFLKSIKGHRSEAELRGLYAACEKATKELSYKKLKSASLHDPLAQSDLNLINRALSSFVEAIGRHLR
;
A
#
# COMPACT_ATOMS: atom_id res chain seq x y z
N MET A 1 -26.50 19.77 2.70
CA MET A 1 -25.98 18.95 1.59
C MET A 1 -25.61 17.58 2.12
N MET A 2 -26.31 16.54 1.70
CA MET A 2 -25.95 15.16 2.05
C MET A 2 -24.65 14.80 1.32
N LYS A 3 -23.57 14.53 2.06
CA LYS A 3 -22.34 13.98 1.49
C LYS A 3 -22.70 12.59 0.94
N LYS A 4 -22.71 12.45 -0.39
CA LYS A 4 -22.83 11.13 -1.03
C LYS A 4 -21.61 10.31 -0.59
N GLN A 5 -21.85 9.37 0.32
CA GLN A 5 -20.88 8.35 0.69
C GLN A 5 -20.57 7.54 -0.58
N LEU A 6 -19.33 7.59 -1.04
CA LEU A 6 -18.89 6.84 -2.21
C LEU A 6 -18.78 5.37 -1.80
N ILE A 7 -19.80 4.57 -2.11
CA ILE A 7 -19.74 3.12 -1.91
C ILE A 7 -18.92 2.55 -3.07
N VAL A 8 -17.63 2.31 -2.82
CA VAL A 8 -16.71 1.71 -3.79
C VAL A 8 -16.99 0.21 -3.83
N ARG A 9 -17.52 -0.28 -4.95
CA ARG A 9 -17.95 -1.69 -5.09
C ARG A 9 -16.89 -2.62 -5.67
N THR A 10 -15.84 -2.13 -6.35
CA THR A 10 -14.77 -2.99 -6.88
C THR A 10 -13.41 -2.26 -7.00
N PRO A 11 -12.29 -2.93 -6.69
CA PRO A 11 -10.91 -2.42 -6.77
C PRO A 11 -10.24 -2.61 -8.15
N GLU A 12 -11.01 -2.78 -9.22
CA GLU A 12 -10.57 -3.20 -10.57
C GLU A 12 -9.54 -2.27 -11.25
N GLN A 13 -9.09 -1.23 -10.55
CA GLN A 13 -8.27 -0.16 -11.05
C GLN A 13 -7.18 0.25 -10.07
N ILE A 14 -6.52 -0.64 -9.30
CA ILE A 14 -5.34 -0.19 -8.52
C ILE A 14 -4.31 0.49 -9.44
N GLY A 15 -4.21 0.03 -10.68
CA GLY A 15 -3.49 0.71 -11.76
C GLY A 15 -4.06 2.10 -12.10
N ASP A 16 -5.35 2.22 -12.40
CA ASP A 16 -5.91 3.51 -12.80
C ASP A 16 -6.08 4.49 -11.62
N LEU A 17 -6.24 3.99 -10.39
CA LEU A 17 -6.22 4.75 -9.13
C LEU A 17 -4.84 5.38 -8.90
N LEU A 18 -3.77 4.75 -9.34
CA LEU A 18 -2.43 5.33 -9.23
C LEU A 18 -2.01 6.04 -10.53
N ALA A 19 -2.89 6.14 -11.54
CA ALA A 19 -2.61 6.67 -12.88
C ALA A 19 -1.44 5.98 -13.59
N LEU A 20 -1.39 4.64 -13.50
CA LEU A 20 -0.27 3.82 -14.01
C LEU A 20 -0.22 3.69 -15.54
N ASP A 21 -1.28 4.09 -16.24
CA ASP A 21 -1.45 4.00 -17.70
C ASP A 21 -1.03 5.28 -18.45
N ARG A 22 -0.56 6.32 -17.75
CA ARG A 22 -0.23 7.64 -18.33
C ARG A 22 1.25 8.02 -18.13
N PRO A 23 2.18 7.45 -18.92
CA PRO A 23 3.62 7.68 -18.76
C PRO A 23 4.09 9.11 -19.08
N GLN A 24 3.26 9.96 -19.71
CA GLN A 24 3.60 11.37 -19.98
C GLN A 24 2.91 12.36 -19.03
N GLY A 25 2.26 11.86 -17.99
CA GLY A 25 1.48 12.66 -17.05
C GLY A 25 1.17 11.81 -15.83
N CYS A 26 2.19 11.35 -15.12
CA CYS A 26 1.97 10.68 -13.86
C CYS A 26 1.33 11.70 -12.90
N ASP A 27 0.03 11.55 -12.67
CA ASP A 27 -0.77 12.43 -11.82
C ASP A 27 -0.26 12.43 -10.36
N LEU A 28 0.54 11.43 -9.96
CA LEU A 28 1.23 11.40 -8.66
C LEU A 28 2.50 12.29 -8.63
N CYS A 29 2.99 12.69 -9.79
CA CYS A 29 4.27 13.36 -9.99
C CYS A 29 4.14 14.86 -10.34
N HIS A 30 2.94 15.31 -10.75
CA HIS A 30 2.65 16.71 -11.03
C HIS A 30 2.12 17.45 -9.79
N PRO A 31 2.71 18.60 -9.39
CA PRO A 31 2.33 19.34 -8.17
C PRO A 31 0.87 19.84 -8.11
N GLY A 32 0.15 19.87 -9.24
CA GLY A 32 -1.25 20.31 -9.31
C GLY A 32 -2.29 19.24 -9.00
N VAL A 33 -1.88 17.97 -8.86
CA VAL A 33 -2.78 16.80 -8.84
C VAL A 33 -2.80 16.10 -7.47
N THR A 34 -2.15 16.69 -6.46
CA THR A 34 -2.03 16.18 -5.08
C THR A 34 -3.37 15.77 -4.46
N LYS A 35 -4.47 16.48 -4.76
CA LYS A 35 -5.80 16.12 -4.24
C LYS A 35 -6.36 14.83 -4.84
N VAL A 36 -6.09 14.56 -6.12
CA VAL A 36 -6.52 13.32 -6.79
C VAL A 36 -5.67 12.16 -6.32
N ALA A 37 -4.35 12.35 -6.24
CA ALA A 37 -3.42 11.40 -5.64
C ALA A 37 -3.83 10.98 -4.22
N LEU A 38 -4.06 11.96 -3.33
CA LEU A 38 -4.52 11.71 -1.96
C LEU A 38 -5.85 10.97 -1.93
N ARG A 39 -6.83 11.40 -2.74
CA ARG A 39 -8.12 10.71 -2.84
C ARG A 39 -7.98 9.26 -3.29
N ASN A 40 -7.07 8.97 -4.21
CA ASN A 40 -6.88 7.61 -4.71
C ASN A 40 -6.15 6.73 -3.69
N LEU A 41 -5.19 7.29 -2.95
CA LEU A 41 -4.57 6.63 -1.80
C LEU A 41 -5.61 6.37 -0.69
N GLU A 42 -6.54 7.29 -0.44
CA GLU A 42 -7.66 7.09 0.50
C GLU A 42 -8.62 5.98 0.03
N ILE A 43 -8.94 5.92 -1.26
CA ILE A 43 -9.75 4.83 -1.84
C ILE A 43 -9.03 3.49 -1.67
N LEU A 44 -7.73 3.43 -1.98
CA LEU A 44 -6.93 2.24 -1.79
C LEU A 44 -6.91 1.84 -0.31
N CYS A 45 -6.85 2.81 0.60
CA CYS A 45 -6.90 2.58 2.03
C CYS A 45 -8.24 1.95 2.48
N GLN A 46 -9.36 2.49 1.99
CA GLN A 46 -10.70 1.98 2.31
C GLN A 46 -10.95 0.59 1.72
N TRP A 47 -10.30 0.24 0.61
CA TRP A 47 -10.43 -1.08 -0.01
C TRP A 47 -9.95 -2.19 0.92
N TRP A 48 -8.76 -2.07 1.50
CA TRP A 48 -8.19 -3.14 2.34
C TRP A 48 -8.63 -3.02 3.81
N LEU A 49 -8.98 -1.83 4.29
CA LEU A 49 -9.46 -1.59 5.65
C LEU A 49 -10.68 -0.66 5.66
N SER A 50 -11.87 -1.25 5.51
CA SER A 50 -13.13 -0.52 5.46
C SER A 50 -13.42 0.20 6.79
N PRO A 51 -14.25 1.26 6.80
CA PRO A 51 -14.65 1.95 8.04
C PRO A 51 -15.23 1.01 9.11
N GLU A 52 -15.98 -0.02 8.70
CA GLU A 52 -16.55 -1.02 9.61
C GLU A 52 -15.45 -1.87 10.27
N LEU A 53 -14.39 -2.23 9.53
CA LEU A 53 -13.24 -2.95 10.07
C LEU A 53 -12.39 -2.05 10.97
N GLN A 54 -12.21 -0.78 10.60
CA GLN A 54 -11.52 0.22 11.43
C GLN A 54 -12.19 0.37 12.79
N GLU A 55 -13.52 0.51 12.81
CA GLU A 55 -14.31 0.59 14.04
C GLU A 55 -14.23 -0.72 14.85
N ARG A 56 -14.49 -1.86 14.20
CA ARG A 56 -14.47 -3.18 14.85
C ARG A 56 -13.11 -3.50 15.46
N TRP A 57 -12.03 -3.12 14.80
CA TRP A 57 -10.67 -3.39 15.25
C TRP A 57 -10.03 -2.22 16.01
N LYS A 58 -10.75 -1.11 16.23
CA LYS A 58 -10.25 0.08 16.92
C LYS A 58 -8.89 0.54 16.36
N VAL A 59 -8.81 0.61 15.04
CA VAL A 59 -7.62 1.04 14.31
C VAL A 59 -7.95 2.23 13.42
N GLY A 60 -7.04 3.20 13.37
CA GLY A 60 -6.98 4.20 12.32
C GLY A 60 -5.97 3.81 11.23
N THR A 61 -5.98 4.54 10.13
CA THR A 61 -5.02 4.39 9.04
C THR A 61 -4.19 5.66 8.88
N VAL A 62 -2.89 5.48 8.65
CA VAL A 62 -1.96 6.56 8.34
C VAL A 62 -1.29 6.23 7.01
N ILE A 63 -1.30 7.18 6.09
CA ILE A 63 -0.64 7.08 4.80
C ILE A 63 0.56 8.02 4.84
N GLN A 64 1.77 7.46 4.74
CA GLN A 64 2.99 8.25 4.62
C GLN A 64 3.46 8.18 3.17
N GLY A 65 3.24 9.25 2.41
CA GLY A 65 3.76 9.40 1.05
C GLY A 65 5.06 10.18 1.03
N ASN A 66 6.04 9.73 0.25
CA ASN A 66 7.26 10.47 -0.06
C ASN A 66 7.37 10.65 -1.58
N GLN A 67 7.92 11.79 -1.99
CA GLN A 67 8.26 12.07 -3.38
C GLN A 67 9.74 12.46 -3.42
N SER A 68 10.51 11.87 -4.33
CA SER A 68 11.92 12.19 -4.53
C SER A 68 12.17 12.47 -6.01
N THR A 69 12.97 13.48 -6.35
CA THR A 69 13.45 13.66 -7.72
C THR A 69 14.73 12.88 -7.94
N VAL A 70 14.85 12.21 -9.09
CA VAL A 70 16.14 11.67 -9.53
C VAL A 70 16.85 12.80 -10.28
N ASP A 71 17.81 13.44 -9.62
CA ASP A 71 18.49 14.66 -10.09
C ASP A 71 19.56 14.41 -11.18
N ASP A 72 19.87 13.15 -11.52
CA ASP A 72 20.94 12.80 -12.48
C ASP A 72 20.49 12.77 -13.95
N SER A 73 19.39 13.44 -14.31
CA SER A 73 18.92 13.50 -15.70
C SER A 73 18.52 14.91 -16.11
N ASP A 74 18.71 15.25 -17.39
CA ASP A 74 18.36 16.56 -17.99
C ASP A 74 16.87 16.93 -17.82
N VAL A 75 16.03 15.97 -17.42
CA VAL A 75 14.62 16.15 -17.04
C VAL A 75 14.38 15.39 -15.72
N PRO A 76 14.35 16.06 -14.54
CA PRO A 76 14.18 15.38 -13.27
C PRO A 76 12.85 14.61 -13.24
N LEU A 77 12.93 13.28 -13.12
CA LEU A 77 11.76 12.42 -13.03
C LEU A 77 11.44 12.15 -11.55
N PRO A 78 10.27 12.56 -11.06
CA PRO A 78 9.87 12.30 -9.68
C PRO A 78 9.47 10.83 -9.47
N ASN A 79 10.05 10.20 -8.46
CA ASN A 79 9.63 8.93 -7.88
C ASN A 79 8.67 9.18 -6.71
N MET A 80 7.81 8.22 -6.43
CA MET A 80 6.90 8.26 -5.29
C MET A 80 6.85 6.90 -4.60
N ASP A 81 6.78 6.92 -3.28
CA ASP A 81 6.36 5.78 -2.48
C ASP A 81 5.26 6.18 -1.50
N ALA A 82 4.36 5.25 -1.20
CA ALA A 82 3.31 5.41 -0.22
C ALA A 82 3.27 4.21 0.73
N LEU A 83 3.64 4.45 1.97
CA LEU A 83 3.63 3.45 3.05
C LEU A 83 2.32 3.54 3.82
N PHE A 84 1.54 2.47 3.76
CA PHE A 84 0.25 2.36 4.45
C PHE A 84 0.46 1.74 5.82
N LYS A 85 0.03 2.43 6.86
CA LYS A 85 0.19 2.02 8.25
C LYS A 85 -1.16 1.92 8.95
N VAL A 86 -1.24 1.02 9.92
CA VAL A 86 -2.30 1.02 10.93
C VAL A 86 -1.83 1.74 12.17
N GLN A 87 -2.73 2.48 12.79
CA GLN A 87 -2.55 3.05 14.11
C GLN A 87 -3.53 2.40 15.06
N PHE A 88 -3.04 1.74 16.11
CA PHE A 88 -3.93 1.19 17.15
C PHE A 88 -4.32 2.29 18.13
N ASN A 89 -5.61 2.52 18.30
CA ASN A 89 -6.14 3.68 19.05
C ASN A 89 -5.66 3.74 20.51
N ALA A 90 -5.35 2.59 21.12
CA ALA A 90 -4.91 2.51 22.51
C ALA A 90 -3.45 2.96 22.71
N SER A 91 -2.56 2.65 21.77
CA SER A 91 -1.12 2.95 21.90
C SER A 91 -0.66 4.14 21.06
N GLY A 92 -1.44 4.54 20.05
CA GLY A 92 -1.04 5.55 19.07
C GLY A 92 0.12 5.12 18.16
N THR A 93 0.70 3.93 18.41
CA THR A 93 1.80 3.36 17.65
C THR A 93 1.34 2.98 16.25
N GLN A 94 2.18 3.28 15.27
CA GLN A 94 1.90 3.04 13.86
C GLN A 94 2.73 1.85 13.36
N TYR A 95 2.06 0.89 12.70
CA TYR A 95 2.71 -0.28 12.12
C TYR A 95 2.51 -0.29 10.61
N PRO A 96 3.58 -0.34 9.81
CA PRO A 96 3.48 -0.39 8.36
C PRO A 96 2.98 -1.76 7.90
N ILE A 97 2.07 -1.78 6.93
CA ILE A 97 1.35 -2.96 6.47
C ILE A 97 1.71 -3.33 5.03
N PHE A 98 1.62 -2.37 4.11
CA PHE A 98 2.05 -2.55 2.72
C PHE A 98 2.61 -1.24 2.16
N LEU A 99 3.32 -1.37 1.05
CA LEU A 99 4.01 -0.28 0.37
C LEU A 99 3.67 -0.30 -1.11
N VAL A 100 3.32 0.86 -1.65
CA VAL A 100 3.18 1.11 -3.08
C VAL A 100 4.37 1.94 -3.53
N ILE A 101 4.99 1.55 -4.65
CA ILE A 101 6.16 2.23 -5.22
C ILE A 101 5.89 2.56 -6.69
N ASN A 102 6.25 3.78 -7.07
CA ASN A 102 6.32 4.27 -8.44
C ASN A 102 7.74 4.84 -8.70
N GLN A 103 8.51 4.14 -9.53
CA GLN A 103 9.90 4.49 -9.85
C GLN A 103 10.09 4.75 -11.34
N HIS A 104 10.47 5.96 -11.69
CA HIS A 104 10.94 6.33 -13.01
C HIS A 104 12.42 5.96 -13.17
N HIS A 105 12.76 5.35 -14.29
CA HIS A 105 14.13 5.14 -14.71
C HIS A 105 14.35 5.86 -16.05
N PRO A 106 15.42 6.65 -16.20
CA PRO A 106 15.69 7.39 -17.44
C PRO A 106 15.72 6.50 -18.70
N GLU A 107 16.16 5.25 -18.54
CA GLU A 107 16.30 4.27 -19.62
C GLU A 107 14.99 3.54 -19.96
N LYS A 108 13.92 3.71 -19.17
CA LYS A 108 12.66 2.98 -19.35
C LYS A 108 11.56 3.91 -19.84
N LYS A 109 10.83 3.43 -20.86
CA LYS A 109 9.67 4.14 -21.43
C LYS A 109 8.53 4.32 -20.41
N TYR A 110 8.37 3.37 -19.49
CA TYR A 110 7.31 3.38 -18.50
C TYR A 110 7.90 3.29 -17.08
N PRO A 111 7.37 4.07 -16.11
CA PRO A 111 7.69 3.90 -14.69
C PRO A 111 7.39 2.49 -14.19
N HIS A 112 8.21 2.03 -13.25
CA HIS A 112 8.09 0.76 -12.57
C HIS A 112 7.16 0.87 -11.37
N TYR A 113 6.09 0.10 -11.40
CA TYR A 113 5.08 0.08 -10.35
C TYR A 113 5.10 -1.21 -9.56
N GLN A 114 5.11 -1.08 -8.23
CA GLN A 114 5.21 -2.23 -7.34
C GLN A 114 4.27 -2.12 -6.14
N LEU A 115 3.74 -3.28 -5.74
CA LEU A 115 3.03 -3.49 -4.49
C LEU A 115 3.80 -4.51 -3.64
N GLN A 116 4.18 -4.12 -2.42
CA GLN A 116 4.80 -5.02 -1.44
C GLN A 116 3.82 -5.36 -0.33
N VAL A 117 3.38 -6.63 -0.29
CA VAL A 117 2.42 -7.15 0.68
C VAL A 117 2.96 -8.44 1.30
N PRO A 118 3.20 -8.48 2.62
CA PRO A 118 3.36 -7.34 3.54
C PRO A 118 4.69 -6.59 3.29
N THR A 119 4.75 -5.31 3.66
CA THR A 119 6.00 -4.53 3.55
C THR A 119 7.07 -4.96 4.55
N GLY A 120 8.32 -5.09 4.10
CA GLY A 120 9.46 -5.44 4.97
C GLY A 120 9.71 -4.45 6.10
N ASP A 121 9.20 -3.22 6.02
CA ASP A 121 9.29 -2.23 7.08
C ASP A 121 8.56 -2.62 8.36
N PHE A 122 7.58 -3.54 8.27
CA PHE A 122 6.92 -4.10 9.45
C PHE A 122 7.93 -4.77 10.38
N LEU A 123 8.84 -5.57 9.82
CA LEU A 123 9.86 -6.28 10.60
C LEU A 123 10.81 -5.33 11.33
N LYS A 124 11.07 -4.15 10.77
CA LYS A 124 11.86 -3.10 11.42
C LYS A 124 11.08 -2.51 12.60
N SER A 125 9.77 -2.29 12.45
CA SER A 125 8.92 -1.67 13.47
C SER A 125 8.68 -2.54 14.72
N ILE A 126 8.84 -3.86 14.62
CA ILE A 126 8.63 -4.80 15.73
C ILE A 126 9.91 -5.26 16.41
N LYS A 127 11.08 -4.76 15.98
CA LYS A 127 12.37 -5.18 16.52
C LYS A 127 12.47 -4.84 18.01
N GLY A 128 12.77 -5.82 18.84
CA GLY A 128 12.83 -5.68 20.30
C GLY A 128 11.47 -5.73 21.01
N HIS A 129 10.38 -5.96 20.28
CA HIS A 129 9.06 -6.14 20.88
C HIS A 129 8.94 -7.50 21.58
N ARG A 130 8.25 -7.57 22.72
CA ARG A 130 8.07 -8.82 23.49
C ARG A 130 7.49 -9.99 22.67
N SER A 131 6.63 -9.65 21.71
CA SER A 131 5.96 -10.61 20.81
C SER A 131 6.61 -10.68 19.43
N GLU A 132 7.89 -10.29 19.28
CA GLU A 132 8.56 -10.21 17.98
C GLU A 132 8.50 -11.54 17.22
N ALA A 133 8.68 -12.69 17.91
CA ALA A 133 8.66 -14.00 17.29
C ALA A 133 7.29 -14.33 16.67
N GLU A 134 6.20 -14.10 17.40
CA GLU A 134 4.84 -14.30 16.93
C GLU A 134 4.51 -13.37 15.76
N LEU A 135 4.89 -12.09 15.88
CA LEU A 135 4.66 -11.08 14.84
C LEU A 135 5.42 -11.40 13.56
N ARG A 136 6.65 -11.94 13.65
CA ARG A 136 7.40 -12.48 12.50
C ARG A 136 6.69 -13.66 11.85
N GLY A 137 6.07 -14.54 12.64
CA GLY A 137 5.26 -15.64 12.14
C GLY A 137 4.05 -15.15 11.34
N LEU A 138 3.34 -14.13 11.85
CA LEU A 138 2.21 -13.49 11.17
C LEU A 138 2.64 -12.80 9.88
N TYR A 139 3.79 -12.11 9.89
CA TYR A 139 4.39 -11.52 8.70
C TYR A 139 4.68 -12.59 7.64
N ALA A 140 5.35 -13.69 8.01
CA ALA A 140 5.69 -14.77 7.09
C ALA A 140 4.45 -15.47 6.53
N ALA A 141 3.38 -15.60 7.32
CA ALA A 141 2.11 -16.16 6.85
C ALA A 141 1.47 -15.26 5.77
N CYS A 142 1.48 -13.94 5.99
CA CYS A 142 0.99 -12.98 5.00
C CYS A 142 1.86 -12.99 3.73
N GLU A 143 3.19 -12.97 3.86
CA GLU A 143 4.14 -13.05 2.72
C GLU A 143 3.96 -14.35 1.93
N LYS A 144 3.75 -15.48 2.61
CA LYS A 144 3.49 -16.77 1.96
C LYS A 144 2.18 -16.74 1.17
N ALA A 145 1.13 -16.13 1.72
CA ALA A 145 -0.18 -16.06 1.07
C ALA A 145 -0.14 -15.26 -0.23
N THR A 146 0.67 -14.19 -0.30
CA THR A 146 0.79 -13.29 -1.46
C THR A 146 1.98 -13.60 -2.37
N LYS A 147 2.75 -14.65 -2.06
CA LYS A 147 3.99 -14.99 -2.78
C LYS A 147 3.79 -15.22 -4.27
N GLU A 148 2.68 -15.82 -4.67
CA GLU A 148 2.38 -16.14 -6.08
C GLU A 148 2.21 -14.88 -6.95
N LEU A 149 1.86 -13.74 -6.32
CA LEU A 149 1.74 -12.46 -6.99
C LEU A 149 3.11 -11.81 -7.26
N SER A 150 4.18 -12.33 -6.66
CA SER A 150 5.50 -11.72 -6.73
C SER A 150 6.22 -12.05 -8.03
N TYR A 151 6.80 -11.03 -8.67
CA TYR A 151 7.50 -11.22 -9.95
C TYR A 151 8.93 -11.76 -9.76
N LYS A 152 9.27 -12.88 -10.43
CA LYS A 152 10.63 -13.41 -10.62
C LYS A 152 11.65 -13.10 -9.50
N LYS A 153 11.50 -13.75 -8.34
CA LYS A 153 12.37 -13.62 -7.14
C LYS A 153 12.26 -12.29 -6.37
N LEU A 154 11.48 -11.33 -6.82
CA LEU A 154 11.20 -10.10 -6.07
C LEU A 154 10.18 -10.37 -4.95
N LYS A 155 10.11 -9.45 -3.97
CA LYS A 155 9.14 -9.47 -2.88
C LYS A 155 7.90 -8.60 -3.16
N SER A 156 7.66 -8.31 -4.44
CA SER A 156 6.64 -7.37 -4.88
C SER A 156 5.88 -7.91 -6.08
N ALA A 157 4.58 -7.61 -6.11
CA ALA A 157 3.77 -7.72 -7.30
C ALA A 157 4.06 -6.52 -8.20
N SER A 158 4.24 -6.79 -9.50
CA SER A 158 4.28 -5.72 -10.49
C SER A 158 2.87 -5.22 -10.74
N LEU A 159 2.71 -3.90 -10.83
CA LEU A 159 1.43 -3.26 -11.16
C LEU A 159 1.43 -2.68 -12.58
N HIS A 160 2.36 -3.14 -13.44
CA HIS A 160 2.37 -2.73 -14.85
C HIS A 160 1.11 -3.19 -15.59
N ASP A 161 0.64 -4.40 -15.27
CA ASP A 161 -0.62 -4.94 -15.76
C ASP A 161 -1.68 -4.87 -14.64
N PRO A 162 -2.98 -4.68 -14.97
CA PRO A 162 -4.04 -4.75 -13.99
C PRO A 162 -4.04 -6.09 -13.24
N LEU A 163 -4.18 -6.04 -11.91
CA LEU A 163 -4.35 -7.24 -11.10
C LEU A 163 -5.73 -7.86 -11.31
N ALA A 164 -5.80 -9.18 -11.43
CA ALA A 164 -7.08 -9.87 -11.52
C ALA A 164 -7.86 -9.71 -10.20
N GLN A 165 -9.20 -9.75 -10.27
CA GLN A 165 -10.04 -9.63 -9.08
C GLN A 165 -9.75 -10.73 -8.03
N SER A 166 -9.35 -11.92 -8.48
CA SER A 166 -8.89 -13.01 -7.59
C SER A 166 -7.68 -12.61 -6.75
N ASP A 167 -6.72 -11.91 -7.35
CA ASP A 167 -5.47 -11.49 -6.74
C ASP A 167 -5.73 -10.37 -5.74
N LEU A 168 -6.59 -9.42 -6.12
CA LEU A 168 -7.06 -8.36 -5.23
C LEU A 168 -7.77 -8.94 -4.00
N ASN A 169 -8.67 -9.90 -4.20
CA ASN A 169 -9.35 -10.58 -3.10
C ASN A 169 -8.39 -11.37 -2.22
N LEU A 170 -7.31 -11.92 -2.78
CA LEU A 170 -6.27 -12.63 -2.04
C LEU A 170 -5.43 -11.65 -1.19
N ILE A 171 -4.98 -10.53 -1.78
CA ILE A 171 -4.27 -9.46 -1.07
C ILE A 171 -5.11 -8.94 0.09
N ASN A 172 -6.37 -8.59 -0.19
CA ASN A 172 -7.29 -8.03 0.81
C ASN A 172 -7.47 -8.97 2.01
N ARG A 173 -7.71 -10.27 1.75
CA ARG A 173 -7.84 -11.28 2.79
C ARG A 173 -6.55 -11.44 3.60
N ALA A 174 -5.40 -11.54 2.93
CA ALA A 174 -4.11 -11.68 3.60
C ALA A 174 -3.81 -10.48 4.51
N LEU A 175 -4.02 -9.26 4.02
CA LEU A 175 -3.82 -8.02 4.79
C LEU A 175 -4.79 -7.90 5.96
N SER A 176 -6.07 -8.19 5.73
CA SER A 176 -7.11 -8.15 6.76
C SER A 176 -6.79 -9.12 7.91
N SER A 177 -6.47 -10.37 7.58
CA SER A 177 -6.09 -11.38 8.57
C SER A 177 -4.80 -10.99 9.30
N PHE A 178 -3.83 -10.41 8.58
CA PHE A 178 -2.58 -9.94 9.18
C PHE A 178 -2.84 -8.81 10.19
N VAL A 179 -3.59 -7.77 9.81
CA VAL A 179 -3.90 -6.64 10.69
C VAL A 179 -4.74 -7.04 11.90
N GLU A 180 -5.74 -7.89 11.70
CA GLU A 180 -6.51 -8.42 12.82
C GLU A 180 -5.60 -9.18 13.80
N ALA A 181 -4.73 -10.04 13.29
CA ALA A 181 -3.86 -10.87 14.11
C ALA A 181 -2.84 -10.03 14.89
N ILE A 182 -2.11 -9.12 14.24
CA ILE A 182 -1.15 -8.26 14.94
C ILE A 182 -1.87 -7.37 15.97
N GLY A 183 -3.12 -6.96 15.70
CA GLY A 183 -3.93 -6.22 16.66
C GLY A 183 -4.23 -6.97 17.95
N ARG A 184 -4.17 -8.30 17.96
CA ARG A 184 -4.30 -9.11 19.19
C ARG A 184 -3.00 -9.14 20.02
N HIS A 185 -1.86 -8.87 19.40
CA HIS A 185 -0.53 -8.91 20.04
C HIS A 185 0.04 -7.53 20.39
N LEU A 186 -0.45 -6.48 19.73
CA LEU A 186 0.04 -5.10 19.84
C LEU A 186 -0.91 -4.14 20.57
N ARG A 187 -2.11 -4.62 20.94
CA ARG A 187 -2.98 -3.98 21.94
C ARG A 187 -2.54 -4.38 23.35
#